data_AF-A0A2W5EWC8-F1
#
_entry.id   AF-A0A2W5EWC8-F1
#
_cell.length_a   1.000
_cell.length_b   1.000
_cell.length_c   1.000
_cell.angle_alpha   90.00
_cell.angle_beta   90.00
_cell.angle_gamma   90.00
#
_symmetry.space_group_name_H-M   'P 1'
#
loop_
_entity.id
_entity.type
_entity.pdbx_description
1 polymer ?
#
loop_
_entity_poly.entity_id
_entity_poly.type
_entity_poly.pdbx_seq_one_letter_code
_entity_poly.pdbx_strand_id
1 'polypeptide(L)'
;MTQSAPTIVAVGYNRPKSLARLLTSLSKAHYPSEGARLVISLDNSGNPEPLKVAEAFDWPFGEKRIMAREKRMGLRQHILSCGDLTEEYGEIIVLEDDLFVSPHFYDYACKALDFYADAPQVAGISLYGNQQNQTAALPFTPIDDGGSDVYFMQLAASWGQAWSRRHWQGFRTWLSAHGTDISDVAGIPADIRAWPESSWLKLYNAYIISRDLYFVYPYRSLSTNFGDPGEHFYIASSRFQVPIQLKASDYRFARQEDSLAVYDAYCELSPTSIKRLNGKLAAYDFSVNLYGCKTVTHGLQLTRSKQAGLHNFSLSMKPMELSILYDLEGEGIALIETARLTAGTRSDPKAEYDTYRFFYKFPSIRVILFGVIERLTMLIKKARTG
;
A
#
# COMPACT_ATOMS: atom_id res chain seq x y z
N MET A 1 4.18 -11.77 30.39
CA MET A 1 5.09 -11.46 29.27
C MET A 1 5.08 -9.95 29.13
N THR A 2 6.23 -9.28 29.22
CA THR A 2 6.29 -7.83 28.96
C THR A 2 6.03 -7.60 27.49
N GLN A 3 4.91 -6.97 27.16
CA GLN A 3 4.57 -6.57 25.79
C GLN A 3 5.75 -5.78 25.21
N SER A 4 6.30 -6.21 24.08
CA SER A 4 7.41 -5.52 23.43
C SER A 4 6.91 -4.17 22.92
N ALA A 5 7.63 -3.10 23.27
CA ALA A 5 7.34 -1.74 22.82
C ALA A 5 8.16 -1.47 21.55
N PRO A 6 7.53 -1.40 20.36
CA PRO A 6 8.26 -1.21 19.12
C PRO A 6 8.95 0.15 19.11
N THR A 7 10.17 0.20 18.57
CA THR A 7 10.94 1.44 18.39
C THR A 7 10.44 2.19 17.15
N ILE A 8 10.13 3.47 17.30
CA ILE A 8 9.77 4.32 16.16
C ILE A 8 11.05 4.74 15.45
N VAL A 9 11.10 4.56 14.13
CA VAL A 9 12.20 4.98 13.27
C VAL A 9 11.68 6.03 12.29
N ALA A 10 11.94 7.30 12.59
CA ALA A 10 11.64 8.41 11.69
C ALA A 10 12.78 8.58 10.68
N VAL A 11 12.49 8.43 9.40
CA VAL A 11 13.45 8.45 8.30
C VAL A 11 13.38 9.78 7.56
N GLY A 12 14.51 10.48 7.42
CA GLY A 12 14.58 11.75 6.70
C GLY A 12 15.82 11.89 5.81
N TYR A 13 15.77 12.87 4.90
CA TYR A 13 16.88 13.18 3.99
C TYR A 13 17.18 14.67 3.85
N ASN A 14 16.31 15.41 3.14
CA ASN A 14 16.55 16.83 2.81
C ASN A 14 15.29 17.69 2.93
N ARG A 15 14.30 17.25 3.72
CA ARG A 15 13.00 17.92 3.88
C ARG A 15 12.76 18.29 5.35
N PRO A 16 13.43 19.33 5.89
CA PRO A 16 13.33 19.67 7.31
C PRO A 16 11.90 20.01 7.76
N LYS A 17 11.09 20.63 6.88
CA LYS A 17 9.68 20.94 7.18
C LYS A 17 8.82 19.68 7.27
N SER A 18 9.02 18.72 6.37
CA SER A 18 8.32 17.45 6.37
C SER A 18 8.70 16.64 7.62
N LEU A 19 9.99 16.54 7.92
CA LEU A 19 10.49 15.91 9.14
C LEU A 19 9.89 16.55 10.40
N ALA A 20 9.90 17.89 10.50
CA ALA A 20 9.31 18.59 11.64
C ALA A 20 7.80 18.31 11.78
N ARG A 21 7.07 18.19 10.66
CA ARG A 21 5.65 17.84 10.65
C ARG A 21 5.42 16.41 11.16
N LEU A 22 6.22 15.43 10.70
CA LEU A 22 6.17 14.07 11.21
C LEU A 22 6.43 14.04 12.72
N LEU A 23 7.54 14.62 13.18
CA LEU A 23 7.92 14.66 14.60
C LEU A 23 6.84 15.33 15.46
N THR A 24 6.22 16.41 14.96
CA THR A 24 5.09 17.07 15.65
C THR A 24 3.85 16.18 15.74
N SER A 25 3.59 15.32 14.75
CA SER A 25 2.49 14.35 14.84
C SER A 25 2.80 13.23 15.84
N LEU A 26 4.06 12.77 15.89
CA LEU A 26 4.53 11.80 16.88
C LEU A 26 4.41 12.32 18.30
N SER A 27 4.74 13.60 18.56
CA SER A 27 4.65 14.16 19.91
C SER A 27 3.21 14.31 20.44
N LYS A 28 2.21 14.20 19.56
CA LYS A 28 0.79 14.30 19.89
C LYS A 28 0.09 12.95 19.98
N ALA A 29 0.82 11.85 19.78
CA ALA A 29 0.25 10.51 19.86
C ALA A 29 0.20 9.96 21.29
N HIS A 30 -0.58 8.91 21.47
CA HIS A 30 -0.76 8.21 22.72
C HIS A 30 0.18 7.00 22.79
N TYR A 31 0.99 6.96 23.85
CA TYR A 31 1.93 5.88 24.14
C TYR A 31 1.45 5.16 25.41
N PRO A 32 0.87 3.95 25.30
CA PRO A 32 0.22 3.27 26.42
C PRO A 32 1.21 2.70 27.46
N SER A 33 2.49 2.58 27.10
CA SER A 33 3.58 2.19 28.00
C SER A 33 4.65 3.28 28.04
N GLU A 34 5.30 3.46 29.18
CA GLU A 34 6.53 4.24 29.27
C GLU A 34 7.63 3.60 28.40
N GLY A 35 8.51 4.42 27.83
CA GLY A 35 9.66 3.93 27.08
C GLY A 35 9.44 3.73 25.59
N ALA A 36 8.53 4.49 24.97
CA ALA A 36 8.42 4.54 23.51
C ALA A 36 9.71 5.17 22.94
N ARG A 37 10.59 4.32 22.38
CA ARG A 37 11.88 4.74 21.83
C ARG A 37 11.69 5.41 20.46
N LEU A 38 12.46 6.45 20.20
CA LEU A 38 12.51 7.16 18.92
C LEU A 38 13.94 7.18 18.38
N VAL A 39 14.11 6.61 17.19
CA VAL A 39 15.30 6.77 16.36
C VAL A 39 14.98 7.71 15.21
N ILE A 40 15.74 8.80 15.07
CA ILE A 40 15.67 9.69 13.91
C ILE A 40 16.86 9.36 13.00
N SER A 41 16.62 8.69 11.88
CA SER A 41 17.66 8.31 10.92
C SER A 41 17.67 9.24 9.72
N LEU A 42 18.81 9.92 9.50
CA LEU A 42 18.97 10.92 8.45
C LEU A 42 20.05 10.48 7.45
N ASP A 43 19.69 10.34 6.17
CA ASP A 43 20.69 10.15 5.11
C ASP A 43 21.38 11.48 4.76
N ASN A 44 22.61 11.42 4.29
CA ASN A 44 23.40 12.62 4.06
C ASN A 44 22.99 13.32 2.75
N SER A 45 22.35 14.49 2.88
CA SER A 45 22.03 15.40 1.77
C SER A 45 22.99 16.58 1.61
N GLY A 46 23.95 16.74 2.51
CA GLY A 46 24.78 17.94 2.66
C GLY A 46 24.04 19.13 3.29
N ASN A 47 22.73 19.02 3.54
CA ASN A 47 21.95 20.04 4.23
C ASN A 47 21.94 19.77 5.75
N PRO A 48 22.42 20.70 6.59
CA PRO A 48 22.40 20.52 8.04
C PRO A 48 21.02 20.73 8.68
N GLU A 49 20.05 21.31 7.98
CA GLU A 49 18.75 21.69 8.57
C GLU A 49 17.93 20.50 9.11
N PRO A 50 17.83 19.33 8.45
CA PRO A 50 17.17 18.16 9.03
C PRO A 50 17.80 17.69 10.34
N LEU A 51 19.13 17.78 10.46
CA LEU A 51 19.83 17.43 11.71
C LEU A 51 19.48 18.40 12.83
N LYS A 52 19.48 19.71 12.55
CA LYS A 52 19.06 20.73 13.54
C LYS A 52 17.62 20.48 14.03
N VAL A 53 16.71 20.12 13.12
CA VAL A 53 15.33 19.74 13.47
C VAL A 53 15.31 18.53 14.41
N ALA A 54 16.10 17.49 14.13
CA ALA A 54 16.17 16.28 14.96
C ALA A 54 16.79 16.55 16.35
N GLU A 55 17.85 17.36 16.41
CA GLU A 55 18.53 17.74 17.66
C GLU A 55 17.61 18.56 18.56
N ALA A 56 16.94 19.57 18.00
CA ALA A 56 16.04 20.48 18.74
C ALA A 56 14.72 19.84 19.19
N PHE A 57 14.31 18.72 18.58
CA PHE A 57 13.05 18.06 18.91
C PHE A 57 13.13 17.35 20.28
N ASP A 58 12.27 17.76 21.21
CA ASP A 58 12.15 17.09 22.51
C ASP A 58 11.26 15.85 22.43
N TRP A 59 11.66 14.77 23.11
CA TRP A 59 10.95 13.49 23.10
C TRP A 59 10.70 13.00 24.54
N PRO A 60 9.52 13.26 25.10
CA PRO A 60 9.25 12.99 26.52
C PRO A 60 8.81 11.54 26.81
N PHE A 61 8.65 10.69 25.78
CA PHE A 61 8.02 9.36 25.93
C PHE A 61 9.02 8.20 26.10
N GLY A 62 10.32 8.45 25.90
CA GLY A 62 11.35 7.42 26.00
C GLY A 62 12.72 7.91 25.50
N GLU A 63 13.59 6.96 25.14
CA GLU A 63 14.91 7.29 24.58
C GLU A 63 14.79 7.93 23.19
N LYS A 64 15.53 9.02 22.96
CA LYS A 64 15.74 9.61 21.62
C LYS A 64 17.17 9.35 21.15
N ARG A 65 17.31 8.69 20.01
CA ARG A 65 18.60 8.46 19.34
C ARG A 65 18.59 9.09 17.94
N ILE A 66 19.64 9.84 17.61
CA ILE A 66 19.82 10.42 16.27
C ILE A 66 20.90 9.61 15.53
N MET A 67 20.58 9.16 14.33
CA MET A 67 21.49 8.43 13.44
C MET A 67 21.65 9.22 12.13
N ALA A 68 22.52 10.23 12.13
CA ALA A 68 22.87 10.98 10.93
C ALA A 68 24.05 10.31 10.19
N ARG A 69 23.88 10.06 8.89
CA ARG A 69 24.93 9.41 8.08
C ARG A 69 26.00 10.40 7.66
N GLU A 70 27.26 9.97 7.71
CA GLU A 70 28.40 10.77 7.22
C GLU A 70 28.49 10.82 5.70
N LYS A 71 27.99 9.79 5.01
CA LYS A 71 27.98 9.70 3.54
C LYS A 71 26.60 9.28 3.05
N ARG A 72 26.23 9.74 1.86
CA ARG A 72 24.95 9.41 1.23
C ARG A 72 24.86 7.91 0.95
N MET A 73 23.88 7.24 1.53
CA MET A 73 23.57 5.82 1.30
C MET A 73 22.64 5.62 0.11
N GLY A 74 21.74 6.59 -0.13
CA GLY A 74 20.65 6.47 -1.08
C GLY A 74 19.47 5.69 -0.49
N LEU A 75 18.28 5.93 -1.07
CA LEU A 75 16.99 5.49 -0.53
C LEU A 75 16.97 4.01 -0.12
N ARG A 76 17.32 3.11 -1.05
CA ARG A 76 17.29 1.66 -0.80
C ARG A 76 18.13 1.29 0.41
N GLN A 77 19.42 1.63 0.39
CA GLN A 77 20.34 1.20 1.43
C GLN A 77 20.02 1.85 2.77
N HIS A 78 19.52 3.10 2.77
CA HIS A 78 19.09 3.79 3.97
C HIS A 78 17.90 3.08 4.64
N ILE A 79 16.84 2.77 3.89
CA ILE A 79 15.67 2.05 4.44
C ILE A 79 16.05 0.64 4.89
N LEU A 80 16.88 -0.08 4.12
CA LEU A 80 17.38 -1.39 4.54
C LEU A 80 18.12 -1.29 5.89
N SER A 81 18.97 -0.28 6.07
CA SER A 81 19.66 -0.07 7.36
C SER A 81 18.73 0.30 8.51
N CYS A 82 17.57 0.92 8.21
CA CYS A 82 16.54 1.19 9.21
C CYS A 82 15.80 -0.09 9.59
N GLY A 83 15.49 -0.95 8.62
CA GLY A 83 14.91 -2.27 8.87
C GLY A 83 15.82 -3.17 9.72
N ASP A 84 17.13 -3.10 9.48
CA ASP A 84 18.15 -3.86 10.25
C ASP A 84 18.14 -3.51 11.75
N LEU A 85 17.54 -2.38 12.16
CA LEU A 85 17.34 -2.04 13.58
C LEU A 85 16.40 -3.00 14.32
N THR A 86 15.66 -3.86 13.61
CA THR A 86 14.94 -4.99 14.24
C THR A 86 15.88 -5.97 14.95
N GLU A 87 17.15 -6.07 14.55
CA GLU A 87 18.14 -6.87 15.27
C GLU A 87 18.44 -6.27 16.65
N GLU A 88 18.49 -4.93 16.75
CA GLU A 88 18.71 -4.22 18.01
C GLU A 88 17.45 -4.17 18.89
N TYR A 89 16.31 -3.80 18.32
CA TYR A 89 15.11 -3.47 19.10
C TYR A 89 14.03 -4.55 19.13
N GLY A 90 14.16 -5.61 18.34
CA GLY A 90 13.16 -6.67 18.19
C GLY A 90 12.02 -6.26 17.26
N GLU A 91 11.39 -5.11 17.51
CA GLU A 91 10.27 -4.60 16.72
C GLU A 91 10.45 -3.11 16.43
N ILE A 92 10.08 -2.69 15.23
CA ILE A 92 10.17 -1.29 14.80
C ILE A 92 8.93 -0.84 14.03
N ILE A 93 8.68 0.48 14.07
CA ILE A 93 7.73 1.18 13.21
C ILE A 93 8.53 2.19 12.38
N VAL A 94 8.56 2.02 11.06
CA VAL A 94 9.30 2.90 10.15
C VAL A 94 8.35 3.92 9.52
N LEU A 95 8.72 5.20 9.61
CA LEU A 95 7.94 6.33 9.12
C LEU A 95 8.84 7.27 8.31
N GLU A 96 8.50 7.51 7.05
CA GLU A 96 9.19 8.48 6.19
C GLU A 96 8.79 9.94 6.53
N ASP A 97 9.69 10.89 6.25
CA ASP A 97 9.53 12.30 6.62
C ASP A 97 8.29 13.00 6.01
N ASP A 98 7.69 12.45 4.97
CA ASP A 98 6.49 12.99 4.33
C ASP A 98 5.18 12.44 4.92
N LEU A 99 5.26 11.60 5.94
CA LEU A 99 4.09 11.04 6.62
C LEU A 99 3.56 11.91 7.76
N PHE A 100 2.32 11.64 8.13
CA PHE A 100 1.67 12.14 9.34
C PHE A 100 0.89 11.00 9.97
N VAL A 101 0.96 10.87 11.30
CA VAL A 101 0.32 9.74 12.01
C VAL A 101 -0.91 10.17 12.82
N SER A 102 -1.84 9.22 12.94
CA SER A 102 -2.93 9.26 13.91
C SER A 102 -2.38 9.27 15.33
N PRO A 103 -3.03 9.93 16.31
CA PRO A 103 -2.67 9.78 17.72
C PRO A 103 -2.72 8.34 18.24
N HIS A 104 -3.37 7.41 17.53
CA HIS A 104 -3.54 6.01 17.93
C HIS A 104 -2.65 5.03 17.15
N PHE A 105 -1.74 5.51 16.29
CA PHE A 105 -0.92 4.64 15.45
C PHE A 105 -0.08 3.64 16.26
N TYR A 106 0.44 4.08 17.41
CA TYR A 106 1.35 3.29 18.22
C TYR A 106 0.63 2.12 18.91
N ASP A 107 -0.54 2.35 19.49
CA ASP A 107 -1.39 1.31 20.09
C ASP A 107 -1.79 0.25 19.05
N TYR A 108 -2.20 0.67 17.85
CA TYR A 108 -2.47 -0.24 16.74
C TYR A 108 -1.24 -1.09 16.39
N ALA A 109 -0.09 -0.45 16.22
CA ALA A 109 1.15 -1.15 15.83
C ALA A 109 1.57 -2.17 16.90
N CYS A 110 1.50 -1.81 18.18
CA CYS A 110 1.80 -2.72 19.29
C CYS A 110 0.90 -3.96 19.25
N LYS A 111 -0.42 -3.76 19.18
CA LYS A 111 -1.39 -4.86 19.19
C LYS A 111 -1.30 -5.72 17.94
N ALA A 112 -1.06 -5.12 16.77
CA ALA A 112 -0.92 -5.85 15.52
C ALA A 112 0.39 -6.67 15.48
N LEU A 113 1.52 -6.10 15.89
CA LEU A 113 2.79 -6.82 15.96
C LEU A 113 2.71 -8.01 16.91
N ASP A 114 2.09 -7.83 18.08
CA ASP A 114 1.86 -8.89 19.06
C ASP A 114 0.97 -10.00 18.49
N PHE A 115 -0.17 -9.64 17.88
CA PHE A 115 -1.11 -10.62 17.31
C PHE A 115 -0.51 -11.43 16.14
N TYR A 116 0.32 -10.79 15.30
CA TYR A 116 0.91 -11.42 14.11
C TYR A 116 2.35 -11.90 14.31
N ALA A 117 2.88 -11.86 15.54
CA ALA A 117 4.26 -12.23 15.85
C ALA A 117 4.66 -13.58 15.25
N ASP A 118 3.79 -14.58 15.40
CA ASP A 118 4.00 -15.96 14.97
C ASP A 118 3.21 -16.35 13.69
N ALA A 119 2.60 -15.40 12.98
CA ALA A 119 1.81 -15.68 11.78
C ALA A 119 2.72 -15.89 10.55
N PRO A 120 2.93 -17.13 10.06
CA PRO A 120 3.94 -17.42 9.04
C PRO A 120 3.67 -16.72 7.70
N GLN A 121 2.40 -16.50 7.36
CA GLN A 121 1.95 -15.84 6.13
C GLN A 121 2.03 -14.30 6.19
N VAL A 122 2.37 -13.71 7.33
CA VAL A 122 2.49 -12.26 7.50
C VAL A 122 3.95 -11.83 7.39
N ALA A 123 4.20 -10.90 6.46
CA ALA A 123 5.51 -10.29 6.22
C ALA A 123 5.64 -8.88 6.82
N GLY A 124 4.56 -8.27 7.29
CA GLY A 124 4.60 -6.95 7.90
C GLY A 124 3.22 -6.35 8.12
N ILE A 125 3.19 -5.24 8.86
CA ILE A 125 1.97 -4.52 9.19
C ILE A 125 2.04 -3.14 8.54
N SER A 126 0.98 -2.73 7.85
CA SER A 126 0.80 -1.36 7.36
C SER A 126 0.12 -0.50 8.42
N LEU A 127 0.50 0.78 8.48
CA LEU A 127 -0.28 1.84 9.14
C LEU A 127 -1.14 2.60 8.13
N TYR A 128 -0.87 2.45 6.85
CA TYR A 128 -1.61 3.09 5.77
C TYR A 128 -2.78 2.20 5.33
N GLY A 129 -3.99 2.74 5.34
CA GLY A 129 -5.15 2.10 4.72
C GLY A 129 -5.15 2.36 3.22
N ASN A 130 -4.88 1.33 2.41
CA ASN A 130 -4.80 1.48 0.97
C ASN A 130 -6.14 1.90 0.34
N GLN A 131 -6.13 2.96 -0.46
CA GLN A 131 -7.31 3.48 -1.18
C GLN A 131 -7.08 3.58 -2.69
N GLN A 132 -5.93 3.11 -3.18
CA GLN A 132 -5.56 3.19 -4.59
C GLN A 132 -5.00 1.85 -5.07
N ASN A 133 -5.43 1.42 -6.25
CA ASN A 133 -4.74 0.41 -7.02
C ASN A 133 -3.73 1.14 -7.92
N GLN A 134 -2.45 1.11 -7.55
CA GLN A 134 -1.39 1.82 -8.27
C GLN A 134 -1.20 1.28 -9.69
N THR A 135 -1.22 -0.05 -9.83
CA THR A 135 -1.08 -0.74 -11.12
C THR A 135 -2.21 -0.39 -12.08
N ALA A 136 -3.45 -0.28 -11.58
CA ALA A 136 -4.60 0.12 -12.39
C ALA A 136 -4.77 1.63 -12.53
N ALA A 137 -4.06 2.43 -11.72
CA ALA A 137 -4.30 3.85 -11.52
C ALA A 137 -5.78 4.21 -11.20
N LEU A 138 -6.46 3.32 -10.47
CA LEU A 138 -7.88 3.44 -10.09
C LEU A 138 -8.05 3.41 -8.57
N PRO A 139 -9.19 3.89 -8.02
CA PRO A 139 -9.48 3.76 -6.60
C PRO A 139 -9.57 2.28 -6.22
N PHE A 140 -9.11 1.97 -5.02
CA PHE A 140 -9.26 0.66 -4.39
C PHE A 140 -10.12 0.82 -3.13
N THR A 141 -11.02 -0.14 -2.91
CA THR A 141 -11.80 -0.23 -1.68
C THR A 141 -11.89 -1.70 -1.33
N PRO A 142 -11.30 -2.15 -0.22
CA PRO A 142 -11.42 -3.54 0.19
C PRO A 142 -12.88 -3.87 0.52
N ILE A 143 -13.29 -5.12 0.29
CA ILE A 143 -14.58 -5.63 0.76
C ILE A 143 -14.60 -5.57 2.28
N ASP A 144 -15.78 -5.36 2.86
CA ASP A 144 -15.95 -5.41 4.31
C ASP A 144 -15.93 -6.88 4.77
N ASP A 145 -14.94 -7.24 5.59
CA ASP A 145 -14.82 -8.55 6.24
C ASP A 145 -15.66 -8.62 7.53
N GLY A 146 -16.38 -7.54 7.86
CA GLY A 146 -17.36 -7.40 8.95
C GLY A 146 -16.72 -7.36 10.34
N GLY A 147 -16.18 -8.49 10.77
CA GLY A 147 -15.62 -8.68 12.11
C GLY A 147 -14.18 -8.17 12.27
N SER A 148 -13.45 -8.00 11.17
CA SER A 148 -12.03 -7.62 11.15
C SER A 148 -11.84 -6.12 10.94
N ASP A 149 -10.87 -5.52 11.62
CA ASP A 149 -10.40 -4.16 11.37
C ASP A 149 -9.23 -4.12 10.37
N VAL A 150 -8.86 -5.28 9.80
CA VAL A 150 -7.76 -5.43 8.85
C VAL A 150 -8.09 -6.34 7.67
N TYR A 151 -7.34 -6.20 6.59
CA TYR A 151 -7.35 -7.04 5.39
C TYR A 151 -5.92 -7.36 4.94
N PHE A 152 -5.76 -8.27 3.98
CA PHE A 152 -4.46 -8.80 3.57
C PHE A 152 -4.16 -8.48 2.12
N MET A 153 -2.95 -8.00 1.83
CA MET A 153 -2.49 -7.74 0.45
C MET A 153 -1.10 -8.33 0.20
N GLN A 154 -0.88 -8.88 -0.99
CA GLN A 154 0.46 -9.23 -1.48
C GLN A 154 1.24 -8.02 -2.01
N LEU A 155 1.15 -6.90 -1.29
CA LEU A 155 1.91 -5.67 -1.52
C LEU A 155 2.46 -5.20 -0.18
N ALA A 156 3.73 -4.84 -0.11
CA ALA A 156 4.29 -4.18 1.04
C ALA A 156 3.83 -2.73 1.15
N ALA A 157 3.76 -2.23 2.38
CA ALA A 157 3.51 -0.83 2.67
C ALA A 157 4.82 -0.04 2.79
N SER A 158 4.83 1.19 2.30
CA SER A 158 5.92 2.17 2.49
C SER A 158 5.46 3.47 3.17
N TRP A 159 4.16 3.64 3.41
CA TRP A 159 3.61 4.84 4.03
C TRP A 159 3.27 4.63 5.51
N GLY A 160 4.19 3.99 6.21
CA GLY A 160 4.04 3.58 7.60
C GLY A 160 3.94 2.07 7.66
N GLN A 161 5.00 1.45 8.13
CA GLN A 161 5.15 0.00 8.16
C GLN A 161 5.80 -0.41 9.48
N ALA A 162 5.35 -1.53 10.02
CA ALA A 162 5.88 -2.10 11.24
C ALA A 162 6.35 -3.54 11.00
N TRP A 163 7.52 -3.84 11.56
CA TRP A 163 8.19 -5.12 11.41
C TRP A 163 8.65 -5.63 12.77
N SER A 164 8.45 -6.93 12.99
CA SER A 164 9.21 -7.68 13.97
C SER A 164 10.52 -8.15 13.33
N ARG A 165 11.45 -8.61 14.16
CA ARG A 165 12.70 -9.24 13.70
C ARG A 165 12.43 -10.40 12.76
N ARG A 166 11.43 -11.23 13.02
CA ARG A 166 11.04 -12.33 12.13
C ARG A 166 10.62 -11.83 10.75
N HIS A 167 9.75 -10.81 10.71
CA HIS A 167 9.31 -10.19 9.45
C HIS A 167 10.50 -9.70 8.63
N TRP A 168 11.42 -8.96 9.27
CA TRP A 168 12.56 -8.37 8.58
C TRP A 168 13.61 -9.42 8.15
N GLN A 169 13.94 -10.36 9.03
CA GLN A 169 14.90 -11.44 8.72
C GLN A 169 14.44 -12.27 7.53
N GLY A 170 13.13 -12.58 7.41
CA GLY A 170 12.59 -13.30 6.26
C GLY A 170 12.92 -12.59 4.93
N PHE A 171 12.71 -11.27 4.88
CA PHE A 171 13.08 -10.46 3.72
C PHE A 171 14.60 -10.40 3.49
N ARG A 172 15.40 -10.18 4.55
CA ARG A 172 16.87 -10.10 4.43
C ARG A 172 17.49 -11.40 3.95
N THR A 173 17.01 -12.55 4.43
CA THR A 173 17.43 -13.87 3.97
C THR A 173 17.06 -14.08 2.51
N TRP A 174 15.83 -13.71 2.11
CA TRP A 174 15.42 -13.80 0.71
C TRP A 174 16.30 -12.93 -0.20
N LEU A 175 16.53 -11.67 0.20
CA LEU A 175 17.35 -10.72 -0.55
C LEU A 175 18.80 -11.19 -0.69
N SER A 176 19.38 -11.77 0.36
CA SER A 176 20.73 -12.32 0.30
C SER A 176 20.85 -13.53 -0.62
N ALA A 177 19.78 -14.31 -0.77
CA ALA A 177 19.77 -15.51 -1.61
C ALA A 177 19.48 -15.21 -3.10
N HIS A 178 18.65 -14.20 -3.39
CA HIS A 178 18.18 -13.90 -4.75
C HIS A 178 18.87 -12.67 -5.36
N GLY A 179 19.50 -11.82 -4.54
CA GLY A 179 20.03 -10.55 -4.99
C GLY A 179 18.91 -9.56 -5.36
N THR A 180 19.23 -8.61 -6.24
CA THR A 180 18.28 -7.55 -6.66
C THR A 180 17.61 -7.82 -8.00
N ASP A 181 18.01 -8.88 -8.72
CA ASP A 181 17.36 -9.27 -9.96
C ASP A 181 16.07 -10.02 -9.66
N ILE A 182 14.95 -9.43 -10.10
CA ILE A 182 13.60 -9.98 -9.88
C ILE A 182 12.97 -10.46 -11.19
N SER A 183 13.73 -10.52 -12.28
CA SER A 183 13.25 -10.89 -13.63
C SER A 183 12.46 -12.21 -13.63
N ASP A 184 12.96 -13.21 -12.90
CA ASP A 184 12.38 -14.55 -12.82
C ASP A 184 11.21 -14.69 -11.83
N VAL A 185 10.90 -13.64 -11.05
CA VAL A 185 9.78 -13.71 -10.10
C VAL A 185 8.47 -13.54 -10.86
N ALA A 186 7.71 -14.63 -10.94
CA ALA A 186 6.38 -14.67 -11.54
C ALA A 186 5.36 -13.84 -10.74
N GLY A 187 4.30 -13.37 -11.41
CA GLY A 187 3.18 -12.68 -10.75
C GLY A 187 3.42 -11.22 -10.33
N ILE A 188 4.63 -10.67 -10.49
CA ILE A 188 4.88 -9.25 -10.21
C ILE A 188 4.23 -8.37 -11.30
N PRO A 189 3.41 -7.37 -10.92
CA PRO A 189 2.92 -6.35 -11.84
C PRO A 189 4.02 -5.69 -12.66
N ALA A 190 3.75 -5.46 -13.95
CA ALA A 190 4.76 -4.95 -14.89
C ALA A 190 5.25 -3.54 -14.52
N ASP A 191 4.39 -2.71 -13.95
CA ASP A 191 4.73 -1.38 -13.44
C ASP A 191 5.69 -1.46 -12.25
N ILE A 192 5.44 -2.37 -11.29
CA ILE A 192 6.33 -2.61 -10.15
C ILE A 192 7.70 -3.11 -10.63
N ARG A 193 7.72 -4.00 -11.62
CA ARG A 193 8.97 -4.48 -12.25
C ARG A 193 9.76 -3.34 -12.88
N ALA A 194 9.07 -2.36 -13.45
CA ALA A 194 9.67 -1.17 -14.07
C ALA A 194 10.09 -0.08 -13.07
N TRP A 195 9.80 -0.22 -11.77
CA TRP A 195 10.25 0.75 -10.77
C TRP A 195 11.79 0.86 -10.72
N PRO A 196 12.32 2.04 -10.35
CA PRO A 196 13.76 2.27 -10.28
C PRO A 196 14.47 1.24 -9.39
N GLU A 197 15.72 0.92 -9.73
CA GLU A 197 16.57 0.03 -8.93
C GLU A 197 16.82 0.54 -7.50
N SER A 198 16.68 1.85 -7.27
CA SER A 198 16.73 2.47 -5.95
C SER A 198 15.50 2.18 -5.08
N SER A 199 14.45 1.53 -5.59
CA SER A 199 13.26 1.17 -4.82
C SER A 199 13.50 -0.10 -4.02
N TRP A 200 13.55 0.04 -2.69
CA TRP A 200 13.54 -1.12 -1.79
C TRP A 200 12.19 -1.86 -1.82
N LEU A 201 11.09 -1.11 -2.01
CA LEU A 201 9.73 -1.64 -2.02
C LEU A 201 9.51 -2.61 -3.19
N LYS A 202 10.14 -2.34 -4.34
CA LYS A 202 10.19 -3.27 -5.49
C LYS A 202 10.67 -4.67 -5.09
N LEU A 203 11.77 -4.73 -4.33
CA LEU A 203 12.37 -5.99 -3.88
C LEU A 203 11.53 -6.64 -2.79
N TYR A 204 10.93 -5.85 -1.90
CA TYR A 204 10.07 -6.38 -0.86
C TYR A 204 8.78 -6.99 -1.46
N ASN A 205 8.17 -6.33 -2.45
CA ASN A 205 7.04 -6.89 -3.19
C ASN A 205 7.42 -8.21 -3.88
N ALA A 206 8.59 -8.29 -4.49
CA ALA A 206 9.09 -9.54 -5.09
C ALA A 206 9.23 -10.66 -4.06
N TYR A 207 9.76 -10.36 -2.86
CA TYR A 207 9.82 -11.31 -1.74
C TYR A 207 8.42 -11.82 -1.36
N ILE A 208 7.48 -10.91 -1.09
CA ILE A 208 6.11 -11.25 -0.68
C ILE A 208 5.43 -12.14 -1.72
N ILE A 209 5.48 -11.74 -3.00
CA ILE A 209 4.82 -12.43 -4.10
C ILE A 209 5.45 -13.81 -4.32
N SER A 210 6.78 -13.92 -4.32
CA SER A 210 7.49 -15.19 -4.52
C SER A 210 7.27 -16.22 -3.41
N ARG A 211 6.81 -15.78 -2.24
CA ARG A 211 6.62 -16.60 -1.05
C ARG A 211 5.17 -16.74 -0.61
N ASP A 212 4.22 -16.21 -1.38
CA ASP A 212 2.79 -16.19 -1.04
C ASP A 212 2.51 -15.58 0.34
N LEU A 213 3.23 -14.50 0.67
CA LEU A 213 3.09 -13.77 1.94
C LEU A 213 2.15 -12.58 1.78
N TYR A 214 1.77 -11.97 2.90
CA TYR A 214 0.88 -10.82 2.94
C TYR A 214 1.37 -9.75 3.92
N PHE A 215 1.08 -8.49 3.59
CA PHE A 215 1.02 -7.44 4.59
C PHE A 215 -0.40 -7.31 5.12
N VAL A 216 -0.49 -6.95 6.41
CA VAL A 216 -1.75 -6.64 7.08
C VAL A 216 -2.03 -5.16 6.95
N TYR A 217 -3.15 -4.81 6.32
CA TYR A 217 -3.59 -3.43 6.11
C TYR A 217 -4.80 -3.10 6.97
N PRO A 218 -4.85 -1.92 7.60
CA PRO A 218 -6.02 -1.49 8.35
C PRO A 218 -7.08 -0.91 7.41
N TYR A 219 -8.36 -1.15 7.71
CA TYR A 219 -9.46 -0.45 7.01
C TYR A 219 -9.45 1.06 7.31
N ARG A 220 -9.14 1.42 8.56
CA ARG A 220 -9.03 2.81 9.03
C ARG A 220 -7.56 3.17 9.06
N SER A 221 -7.11 4.12 8.26
CA SER A 221 -5.69 4.46 8.21
C SER A 221 -5.19 5.04 9.54
N LEU A 222 -3.95 4.72 9.91
CA LEU A 222 -3.21 5.27 11.05
C LEU A 222 -2.10 6.21 10.60
N SER A 223 -1.83 6.29 9.30
CA SER A 223 -0.90 7.24 8.69
C SER A 223 -1.49 7.83 7.40
N THR A 224 -0.96 8.97 6.96
CA THR A 224 -1.29 9.58 5.67
C THR A 224 -0.04 10.19 5.05
N ASN A 225 0.04 10.18 3.73
CA ASN A 225 1.21 10.67 2.98
C ASN A 225 0.90 12.05 2.38
N PHE A 226 1.74 13.05 2.66
CA PHE A 226 1.53 14.42 2.17
C PHE A 226 1.93 14.63 0.69
N GLY A 227 2.55 13.64 0.05
CA GLY A 227 3.01 13.72 -1.32
C GLY A 227 3.98 14.87 -1.53
N ASP A 228 4.77 15.21 -0.50
CA ASP A 228 5.72 16.31 -0.57
C ASP A 228 6.74 16.03 -1.68
N PRO A 229 7.13 17.04 -2.47
CA PRO A 229 8.07 16.83 -3.57
C PRO A 229 9.35 16.10 -3.12
N GLY A 230 9.79 15.13 -3.91
CA GLY A 230 10.89 14.21 -3.59
C GLY A 230 11.24 13.33 -4.78
N GLU A 231 11.93 12.20 -4.54
CA GLU A 231 12.40 11.28 -5.62
C GLU A 231 11.25 10.76 -6.52
N HIS A 232 9.98 10.79 -6.07
CA HIS A 232 8.83 10.28 -6.82
C HIS A 232 7.77 11.34 -7.20
N PHE A 233 7.81 12.56 -6.64
CA PHE A 233 6.79 13.60 -6.89
C PHE A 233 7.43 14.96 -7.21
N TYR A 234 7.06 15.54 -8.35
CA TYR A 234 7.54 16.88 -8.78
C TYR A 234 6.58 18.02 -8.39
N ILE A 235 5.35 17.70 -7.96
CA ILE A 235 4.30 18.64 -7.52
C ILE A 235 3.64 18.03 -6.29
N ALA A 236 3.39 18.84 -5.25
CA ALA A 236 2.65 18.41 -4.08
C ALA A 236 1.30 17.79 -4.50
N SER A 237 1.07 16.53 -4.13
CA SER A 237 -0.11 15.78 -4.55
C SER A 237 -0.86 15.24 -3.35
N SER A 238 -2.15 15.56 -3.25
CA SER A 238 -3.06 14.95 -2.28
C SER A 238 -3.52 13.55 -2.70
N ARG A 239 -3.02 13.02 -3.84
CA ARG A 239 -3.48 11.74 -4.41
C ARG A 239 -3.37 10.56 -3.45
N PHE A 240 -2.37 10.59 -2.57
CA PHE A 240 -2.09 9.51 -1.62
C PHE A 240 -2.52 9.84 -0.19
N GLN A 241 -3.12 11.01 0.02
CA GLN A 241 -3.70 11.36 1.31
C GLN A 241 -4.97 10.55 1.55
N VAL A 242 -5.03 9.92 2.72
CA VAL A 242 -6.20 9.19 3.20
C VAL A 242 -6.66 9.75 4.54
N PRO A 243 -7.96 9.60 4.88
CA PRO A 243 -8.45 9.87 6.22
C PRO A 243 -7.75 8.99 7.24
N ILE A 244 -7.39 9.56 8.40
CA ILE A 244 -6.76 8.84 9.51
C ILE A 244 -7.69 8.74 10.72
N GLN A 245 -7.51 7.70 11.51
CA GLN A 245 -8.25 7.46 12.74
C GLN A 245 -8.04 8.59 13.76
N LEU A 246 -9.12 9.05 14.39
CA LEU A 246 -9.07 10.15 15.38
C LEU A 246 -9.39 9.72 16.81
N LYS A 247 -10.04 8.57 16.99
CA LYS A 247 -10.44 8.04 18.30
C LYS A 247 -9.85 6.66 18.50
N ALA A 248 -9.62 6.28 19.75
CA ALA A 248 -9.22 4.94 20.11
C ALA A 248 -10.24 3.90 19.60
N SER A 249 -9.76 2.70 19.33
CA SER A 249 -10.59 1.57 18.90
C SER A 249 -10.06 0.29 19.55
N ASP A 250 -10.97 -0.61 19.88
CA ASP A 250 -10.61 -1.99 20.20
C ASP A 250 -10.45 -2.75 18.88
N TYR A 251 -9.19 -2.99 18.49
CA TYR A 251 -8.89 -3.62 17.20
C TYR A 251 -9.21 -5.10 17.22
N ARG A 252 -10.01 -5.53 16.23
CA ARG A 252 -10.30 -6.94 15.97
C ARG A 252 -9.45 -7.42 14.81
N PHE A 253 -8.41 -8.19 15.10
CA PHE A 253 -7.57 -8.80 14.08
C PHE A 253 -8.08 -10.18 13.69
N ALA A 254 -7.99 -10.50 12.40
CA ALA A 254 -8.31 -11.82 11.87
C ALA A 254 -7.03 -12.55 11.44
N ARG A 255 -7.07 -13.89 11.38
CA ARG A 255 -6.06 -14.65 10.64
C ARG A 255 -6.37 -14.58 9.16
N GLN A 256 -5.33 -14.61 8.32
CA GLN A 256 -5.50 -14.57 6.86
C GLN A 256 -6.41 -15.69 6.34
N GLU A 257 -6.30 -16.90 6.90
CA GLU A 257 -7.12 -18.06 6.51
C GLU A 257 -8.62 -17.85 6.80
N ASP A 258 -8.96 -17.04 7.81
CA ASP A 258 -10.34 -16.75 8.21
C ASP A 258 -10.93 -15.53 7.48
N SER A 259 -10.07 -14.68 6.90
CA SER A 259 -10.48 -13.43 6.26
C SER A 259 -11.09 -13.66 4.87
N LEU A 260 -12.14 -12.91 4.55
CA LEU A 260 -12.63 -12.76 3.18
C LEU A 260 -11.79 -11.75 2.40
N ALA A 261 -11.24 -10.73 3.05
CA ALA A 261 -10.55 -9.62 2.41
C ALA A 261 -9.06 -9.94 2.16
N VAL A 262 -8.80 -10.91 1.28
CA VAL A 262 -7.46 -11.35 0.87
C VAL A 262 -7.22 -10.97 -0.59
N TYR A 263 -6.20 -10.16 -0.84
CA TYR A 263 -5.88 -9.58 -2.14
C TYR A 263 -4.48 -9.95 -2.61
N ASP A 264 -4.32 -10.12 -3.91
CA ASP A 264 -2.99 -10.25 -4.52
C ASP A 264 -2.36 -8.90 -4.88
N ALA A 265 -1.20 -8.97 -5.55
CA ALA A 265 -0.41 -7.82 -5.95
C ALA A 265 -1.10 -6.86 -6.94
N TYR A 266 -2.23 -7.26 -7.53
CA TYR A 266 -3.02 -6.45 -8.46
C TYR A 266 -4.26 -5.87 -7.78
N CYS A 267 -4.36 -6.00 -6.44
CA CYS A 267 -5.55 -5.64 -5.66
C CYS A 267 -6.81 -6.42 -6.08
N GLU A 268 -6.65 -7.60 -6.66
CA GLU A 268 -7.77 -8.48 -7.02
C GLU A 268 -8.07 -9.40 -5.83
N LEU A 269 -9.36 -9.56 -5.51
CA LEU A 269 -9.81 -10.44 -4.45
C LEU A 269 -9.49 -11.90 -4.78
N SER A 270 -9.07 -12.69 -3.79
CA SER A 270 -8.70 -14.09 -4.01
C SER A 270 -9.88 -14.93 -4.52
N PRO A 271 -9.65 -15.90 -5.44
CA PRO A 271 -10.71 -16.84 -5.85
C PRO A 271 -11.31 -17.60 -4.66
N THR A 272 -10.49 -17.94 -3.66
CA THR A 272 -10.94 -18.61 -2.43
C THR A 272 -11.96 -17.78 -1.67
N SER A 273 -11.71 -16.48 -1.51
CA SER A 273 -12.64 -15.54 -0.88
C SER A 273 -13.96 -15.46 -1.64
N ILE A 274 -13.91 -15.38 -2.97
CA ILE A 274 -15.11 -15.33 -3.81
C ILE A 274 -15.94 -16.60 -3.66
N LYS A 275 -15.31 -17.78 -3.72
CA LYS A 275 -15.97 -19.08 -3.63
C LYS A 275 -16.65 -19.32 -2.27
N ARG A 276 -16.16 -18.70 -1.19
CA ARG A 276 -16.80 -18.78 0.14
C ARG A 276 -18.19 -18.16 0.17
N LEU A 277 -18.44 -17.14 -0.66
CA LEU A 277 -19.70 -16.40 -0.67
C LEU A 277 -20.55 -16.65 -1.91
N ASN A 278 -19.94 -17.04 -3.04
CA ASN A 278 -20.67 -17.38 -4.26
C ASN A 278 -20.47 -18.86 -4.63
N GLY A 279 -21.45 -19.69 -4.27
CA GLY A 279 -21.47 -21.12 -4.56
C GLY A 279 -21.52 -21.47 -6.04
N LYS A 280 -22.02 -20.59 -6.93
CA LYS A 280 -22.00 -20.84 -8.39
C LYS A 280 -20.57 -20.95 -8.92
N LEU A 281 -19.61 -20.32 -8.25
CA LEU A 281 -18.21 -20.29 -8.67
C LEU A 281 -17.35 -21.40 -8.04
N ALA A 282 -17.92 -22.21 -7.13
CA ALA A 282 -17.17 -23.20 -6.36
C ALA A 282 -16.43 -24.26 -7.21
N ALA A 283 -17.05 -24.68 -8.32
CA ALA A 283 -16.54 -25.74 -9.19
C ALA A 283 -15.47 -25.28 -10.21
N TYR A 284 -15.22 -23.98 -10.33
CA TYR A 284 -14.34 -23.45 -11.38
C TYR A 284 -12.97 -23.08 -10.82
N ASP A 285 -11.91 -23.37 -11.57
CA ASP A 285 -10.60 -22.77 -11.35
C ASP A 285 -10.46 -21.53 -12.26
N PHE A 286 -10.14 -20.37 -11.69
CA PHE A 286 -10.14 -19.11 -12.42
C PHE A 286 -9.21 -18.05 -11.81
N SER A 287 -8.71 -17.17 -12.67
CA SER A 287 -8.01 -15.94 -12.26
C SER A 287 -9.00 -14.77 -12.11
N VAL A 288 -8.88 -13.99 -11.04
CA VAL A 288 -9.65 -12.72 -10.89
C VAL A 288 -8.86 -11.58 -11.53
N ASN A 289 -9.49 -10.79 -12.39
CA ASN A 289 -8.84 -9.70 -13.13
C ASN A 289 -9.85 -8.58 -13.42
N LEU A 290 -10.53 -8.08 -12.38
CA LEU A 290 -11.56 -7.06 -12.48
C LEU A 290 -10.96 -5.69 -12.80
N TYR A 291 -9.81 -5.33 -12.25
CA TYR A 291 -9.09 -4.12 -12.67
C TYR A 291 -8.54 -4.27 -14.09
N GLY A 292 -8.29 -5.51 -14.53
CA GLY A 292 -7.88 -5.78 -15.90
C GLY A 292 -6.41 -5.45 -16.12
N CYS A 293 -5.56 -5.63 -15.10
CA CYS A 293 -4.12 -5.37 -15.16
C CYS A 293 -3.27 -6.65 -15.18
N LYS A 294 -3.84 -7.80 -14.83
CA LYS A 294 -3.11 -9.08 -14.91
C LYS A 294 -2.95 -9.52 -16.35
N THR A 295 -1.82 -10.17 -16.61
CA THR A 295 -1.58 -10.95 -17.83
C THR A 295 -2.02 -12.38 -17.56
N VAL A 296 -3.21 -12.74 -18.03
CA VAL A 296 -3.72 -14.10 -18.00
C VAL A 296 -3.71 -14.59 -19.44
N THR A 297 -3.10 -15.75 -19.71
CA THR A 297 -2.91 -16.26 -21.07
C THR A 297 -3.75 -17.50 -21.38
N HIS A 298 -4.27 -18.18 -20.36
CA HIS A 298 -5.02 -19.43 -20.48
C HIS A 298 -6.00 -19.61 -19.32
N GLY A 299 -6.97 -20.51 -19.50
CA GLY A 299 -7.97 -20.86 -18.49
C GLY A 299 -9.10 -19.85 -18.37
N LEU A 300 -9.90 -20.01 -17.31
CA LEU A 300 -11.00 -19.11 -16.99
C LEU A 300 -10.50 -17.85 -16.28
N GLN A 301 -11.10 -16.72 -16.63
CA GLN A 301 -10.89 -15.46 -15.95
C GLN A 301 -12.23 -14.86 -15.55
N LEU A 302 -12.32 -14.39 -14.30
CA LEU A 302 -13.39 -13.53 -13.83
C LEU A 302 -12.97 -12.08 -14.07
N THR A 303 -13.62 -11.41 -15.02
CA THR A 303 -13.15 -10.13 -15.57
C THR A 303 -14.28 -9.22 -15.98
N ARG A 304 -13.99 -7.92 -16.10
CA ARG A 304 -14.91 -7.01 -16.76
C ARG A 304 -15.01 -7.36 -18.25
N SER A 305 -16.23 -7.58 -18.72
CA SER A 305 -16.53 -7.94 -20.11
C SER A 305 -18.00 -7.69 -20.43
N LYS A 306 -18.27 -7.34 -21.70
CA LYS A 306 -19.63 -7.29 -22.27
C LYS A 306 -20.00 -8.60 -22.99
N GLN A 307 -19.06 -9.55 -23.09
CA GLN A 307 -19.32 -10.84 -23.71
C GLN A 307 -20.03 -11.79 -22.74
N ALA A 308 -20.91 -12.64 -23.27
CA ALA A 308 -21.50 -13.74 -22.52
C ALA A 308 -20.44 -14.78 -22.15
N GLY A 309 -20.25 -14.99 -20.85
CA GLY A 309 -19.36 -15.99 -20.26
C GLY A 309 -20.13 -17.25 -19.84
N LEU A 310 -19.50 -18.08 -19.02
CA LEU A 310 -20.17 -19.18 -18.31
C LEU A 310 -21.14 -18.64 -17.27
N HIS A 311 -20.76 -17.54 -16.60
CA HIS A 311 -21.59 -16.76 -15.70
C HIS A 311 -21.35 -15.28 -16.00
N ASN A 312 -22.40 -14.48 -15.84
CA ASN A 312 -22.37 -13.04 -16.08
C ASN A 312 -22.95 -12.31 -14.87
N PHE A 313 -22.22 -11.29 -14.41
CA PHE A 313 -22.60 -10.47 -13.28
C PHE A 313 -22.66 -9.00 -13.72
N SER A 314 -23.56 -8.25 -13.08
CA SER A 314 -23.67 -6.82 -13.29
C SER A 314 -22.42 -6.08 -12.78
N LEU A 315 -21.98 -5.03 -13.47
CA LEU A 315 -21.01 -4.06 -12.93
C LEU A 315 -21.77 -2.93 -12.21
N SER A 316 -22.42 -3.23 -11.08
CA SER A 316 -23.40 -2.33 -10.45
C SER A 316 -23.12 -1.99 -8.99
N MET A 317 -22.39 -2.83 -8.26
CA MET A 317 -22.04 -2.59 -6.85
C MET A 317 -20.61 -2.08 -6.69
N LYS A 318 -20.34 -1.44 -5.54
CA LYS A 318 -19.00 -0.99 -5.13
C LYS A 318 -18.60 -1.61 -3.78
N PRO A 319 -17.41 -2.21 -3.66
CA PRO A 319 -16.46 -2.48 -4.74
C PRO A 319 -17.02 -3.50 -5.75
N MET A 320 -16.37 -3.66 -6.91
CA MET A 320 -16.90 -4.43 -8.06
C MET A 320 -17.27 -5.87 -7.69
N GLU A 321 -16.47 -6.45 -6.81
CA GLU A 321 -16.55 -7.78 -6.23
C GLU A 321 -17.93 -8.05 -5.64
N LEU A 322 -18.58 -7.05 -5.03
CA LEU A 322 -19.89 -7.27 -4.39
C LEU A 322 -20.95 -7.78 -5.38
N SER A 323 -20.89 -7.36 -6.65
CA SER A 323 -21.85 -7.84 -7.65
C SER A 323 -21.68 -9.35 -7.92
N ILE A 324 -20.46 -9.86 -7.77
CA ILE A 324 -20.16 -11.30 -7.85
C ILE A 324 -20.55 -11.99 -6.55
N LEU A 325 -20.18 -11.42 -5.40
CA LEU A 325 -20.42 -12.06 -4.09
C LEU A 325 -21.91 -12.23 -3.80
N TYR A 326 -22.75 -11.28 -4.24
CA TYR A 326 -24.22 -11.35 -4.12
C TYR A 326 -24.92 -11.98 -5.32
N ASP A 327 -24.17 -12.55 -6.27
CA ASP A 327 -24.73 -13.22 -7.45
C ASP A 327 -25.72 -12.34 -8.24
N LEU A 328 -25.37 -11.07 -8.44
CA LEU A 328 -26.21 -10.13 -9.19
C LEU A 328 -26.04 -10.36 -10.68
N GLU A 329 -26.93 -11.16 -11.26
CA GLU A 329 -26.98 -11.42 -12.70
C GLU A 329 -27.09 -10.11 -13.50
N GLY A 330 -26.35 -10.01 -14.59
CA GLY A 330 -26.38 -8.84 -15.47
C GLY A 330 -25.13 -8.71 -16.35
N GLU A 331 -24.89 -7.50 -16.86
CA GLU A 331 -23.78 -7.22 -17.78
C GLU A 331 -22.64 -6.45 -17.11
N GLY A 332 -21.42 -6.66 -17.61
CA GLY A 332 -20.24 -5.87 -17.25
C GLY A 332 -19.13 -6.69 -16.59
N ILE A 333 -19.45 -7.85 -16.01
CA ILE A 333 -18.50 -8.83 -15.49
C ILE A 333 -18.87 -10.22 -16.02
N ALA A 334 -17.87 -11.04 -16.37
CA ALA A 334 -18.08 -12.41 -16.82
C ALA A 334 -17.00 -13.34 -16.29
N LEU A 335 -17.39 -14.57 -15.95
CA LEU A 335 -16.48 -15.71 -15.89
C LEU A 335 -16.36 -16.28 -17.31
N ILE A 336 -15.21 -16.14 -17.95
CA ILE A 336 -15.04 -16.46 -19.37
C ILE A 336 -13.65 -17.03 -19.66
N GLU A 337 -13.58 -17.92 -20.64
CA GLU A 337 -12.30 -18.42 -21.18
C GLU A 337 -11.46 -17.28 -21.72
N THR A 338 -10.20 -17.18 -21.28
CA THR A 338 -9.27 -16.13 -21.70
C THR A 338 -9.14 -16.05 -23.21
N ALA A 339 -9.14 -17.18 -23.91
CA ALA A 339 -9.05 -17.23 -25.37
C ALA A 339 -10.25 -16.59 -26.11
N ARG A 340 -11.39 -16.42 -25.43
CA ARG A 340 -12.59 -15.76 -26.01
C ARG A 340 -12.56 -14.24 -25.86
N LEU A 341 -11.71 -13.71 -24.98
CA LEU A 341 -11.53 -12.27 -24.83
C LEU A 341 -10.86 -11.72 -26.08
N THR A 342 -11.59 -10.92 -26.85
CA THR A 342 -11.02 -10.27 -28.04
C THR A 342 -10.07 -9.15 -27.59
N ALA A 343 -8.85 -9.15 -28.15
CA ALA A 343 -7.79 -8.21 -27.80
C ALA A 343 -8.18 -6.72 -27.92
N GLY A 344 -9.23 -6.40 -28.68
CA GLY A 344 -9.71 -5.03 -28.93
C GLY A 344 -10.57 -4.39 -27.83
N THR A 345 -10.88 -5.08 -26.73
CA THR A 345 -11.73 -4.51 -25.65
C THR A 345 -10.98 -3.65 -24.63
N ARG A 346 -9.65 -3.79 -24.53
CA ARG A 346 -8.82 -3.04 -23.57
C ARG A 346 -8.44 -1.63 -24.03
N SER A 347 -8.52 -1.34 -25.33
CA SER A 347 -8.18 -0.05 -25.94
C SER A 347 -9.39 0.68 -26.55
N ASP A 348 -10.62 0.22 -26.27
CA ASP A 348 -11.84 0.92 -26.66
C ASP A 348 -12.02 2.15 -25.77
N PRO A 349 -11.97 3.39 -26.31
CA PRO A 349 -12.17 4.60 -25.52
C PRO A 349 -13.49 4.62 -24.76
N LYS A 350 -14.52 3.93 -25.26
CA LYS A 350 -15.80 3.79 -24.57
C LYS A 350 -15.70 2.88 -23.35
N ALA A 351 -14.97 1.77 -23.45
CA ALA A 351 -14.73 0.86 -22.32
C ALA A 351 -13.89 1.54 -21.23
N GLU A 352 -12.87 2.32 -21.62
CA GLU A 352 -12.11 3.15 -20.71
C GLU A 352 -13.02 4.17 -20.01
N TYR A 353 -13.82 4.92 -20.79
CA TYR A 353 -14.79 5.87 -20.25
C TYR A 353 -15.78 5.24 -19.26
N ASP A 354 -16.37 4.09 -19.62
CA ASP A 354 -17.31 3.35 -18.77
C ASP A 354 -16.64 2.94 -17.43
N THR A 355 -15.36 2.57 -17.47
CA THR A 355 -14.56 2.26 -16.28
C THR A 355 -14.41 3.47 -15.36
N TYR A 356 -13.97 4.61 -15.91
CA TYR A 356 -13.83 5.84 -15.12
C TYR A 356 -15.19 6.31 -14.60
N ARG A 357 -16.27 6.13 -15.37
CA ARG A 357 -17.64 6.48 -14.95
C ARG A 357 -18.11 5.63 -13.78
N PHE A 358 -17.70 4.37 -13.72
CA PHE A 358 -17.98 3.52 -12.58
C PHE A 358 -17.29 4.05 -11.32
N PHE A 359 -15.98 4.34 -11.37
CA PHE A 359 -15.23 4.76 -10.18
C PHE A 359 -15.51 6.21 -9.76
N TYR A 360 -15.65 7.12 -10.71
CA TYR A 360 -15.69 8.56 -10.47
C TYR A 360 -17.03 9.18 -10.86
N LYS A 361 -17.46 10.18 -10.10
CA LYS A 361 -18.49 11.10 -10.57
C LYS A 361 -17.87 12.03 -11.60
N PHE A 362 -18.40 12.04 -12.82
CA PHE A 362 -17.92 12.95 -13.84
C PHE A 362 -18.25 14.41 -13.48
N PRO A 363 -17.27 15.33 -13.56
CA PRO A 363 -17.52 16.74 -13.36
C PRO A 363 -18.50 17.28 -14.41
N SER A 364 -19.17 18.39 -14.10
CA SER A 364 -20.01 19.07 -15.09
C SER A 364 -19.16 19.56 -16.28
N ILE A 365 -19.78 19.71 -17.45
CA ILE A 365 -19.12 20.21 -18.67
C ILE A 365 -18.37 21.53 -18.39
N ARG A 366 -18.95 22.41 -17.56
CA ARG A 366 -18.32 23.66 -17.14
C ARG A 366 -16.97 23.44 -16.44
N VAL A 367 -16.90 22.46 -15.53
CA VAL A 367 -15.66 22.13 -14.80
C VAL A 367 -14.63 21.50 -15.74
N ILE A 368 -15.07 20.61 -16.64
CA ILE A 368 -14.20 19.99 -17.64
C ILE A 368 -13.56 21.06 -18.54
N LEU A 369 -14.36 21.99 -19.08
CA LEU A 369 -13.87 23.06 -19.95
C LEU A 369 -12.86 23.95 -19.23
N PHE A 370 -13.10 24.28 -17.96
CA PHE A 370 -12.15 25.06 -17.16
C PHE A 370 -10.79 24.34 -17.01
N GLY A 371 -10.81 23.04 -16.69
CA GLY A 371 -9.59 22.24 -16.57
C GLY A 371 -8.82 22.08 -17.89
N VAL A 372 -9.52 22.03 -19.03
CA VAL A 372 -8.88 22.02 -20.36
C VAL A 372 -8.18 23.36 -20.63
N ILE A 373 -8.85 24.48 -20.37
CA ILE A 373 -8.26 25.83 -20.53
C ILE A 373 -7.01 25.97 -19.65
N GLU A 374 -7.07 25.51 -18.40
CA GLU A 374 -5.91 25.51 -17.50
C GLU A 374 -4.74 24.70 -18.06
N ARG A 375 -4.96 23.45 -18.51
CA ARG A 375 -3.90 22.62 -19.11
C ARG A 375 -3.30 23.25 -20.36
N LEU A 376 -4.12 23.82 -21.24
CA LEU A 376 -3.63 24.53 -22.43
C LEU A 376 -2.77 25.73 -22.04
N THR A 377 -3.18 26.48 -21.02
CA THR A 377 -2.42 27.62 -20.49
C THR A 377 -1.07 27.18 -19.92
N MET A 378 -1.02 26.05 -19.22
CA MET A 378 0.22 25.46 -18.72
C MET A 378 1.16 25.01 -19.84
N LEU A 379 0.65 24.36 -20.88
CA LEU A 379 1.43 23.94 -22.04
C LEU A 379 2.06 25.14 -22.77
N ILE A 380 1.29 26.22 -22.94
CA ILE A 380 1.78 27.46 -23.55
C ILE A 380 2.89 28.10 -22.70
N LYS A 381 2.74 28.13 -21.36
CA LYS A 381 3.78 28.64 -20.46
C LYS A 381 5.07 27.80 -20.53
N LYS A 382 4.94 26.47 -20.55
CA LYS A 382 6.09 25.55 -20.68
C LYS A 382 6.83 25.75 -22.01
N ALA A 383 6.12 25.96 -23.11
CA ALA A 383 6.71 26.24 -24.42
C ALA A 383 7.40 27.61 -24.56
N ARG A 384 7.14 28.54 -23.62
CA ARG A 384 7.80 29.86 -23.58
C ARG A 384 9.01 29.93 -22.64
N THR A 385 9.25 28.86 -21.87
CA THR A 385 10.28 28.80 -20.81
C THR A 385 11.34 27.73 -21.04
N GLY A 386 11.17 26.90 -22.06
CA GLY A 386 12.24 26.09 -22.66
C GLY A 386 12.51 26.61 -24.07
#